data_AF-A0A526PW79-F1
#
_entry.id   AF-A0A526PW79-F1
#
_cell.length_a   1.000
_cell.length_b   1.000
_cell.length_c   1.000
_cell.angle_alpha   90.00
_cell.angle_beta   90.00
_cell.angle_gamma   90.00
#
_symmetry.space_group_name_H-M   'P 1'
#
loop_
_entity.id
_entity.type
_entity.pdbx_description
1 polymer ?
#
loop_
_entity_poly.entity_id
_entity_poly.type
_entity_poly.pdbx_seq_one_letter_code
_entity_poly.pdbx_strand_id
1 'polypeptide(L)'
;HFVTWPLLKAHAAIHGPLAMVQFDAHQDTWPDDGKRIDHGSFVGRAVKEGIIDPDRSIQIGIRTHAPDTFGIKILYGHEVEEMRASDIAYAIVDRTGGRKTYLTFDIDCLDPAFA
;
A
#
# COMPACT_ATOMS: atom_id res chain seq x y z
N HIS A 1 4.41 10.47 -0.92
CA HIS A 1 4.19 9.42 0.10
C HIS A 1 5.28 9.13 1.16
N PHE A 2 6.59 9.40 0.99
CA PHE A 2 7.68 8.90 1.87
C PHE A 2 7.47 9.01 3.40
N VAL A 3 6.81 10.06 3.90
CA VAL A 3 6.57 10.27 5.35
C VAL A 3 5.89 9.06 6.04
N THR A 4 5.16 8.24 5.29
CA THR A 4 4.58 6.99 5.78
C THR A 4 5.63 5.99 6.29
N TRP A 5 6.87 6.02 5.76
CA TRP A 5 7.94 5.13 6.20
C TRP A 5 8.31 5.24 7.69
N PRO A 6 8.76 6.41 8.20
CA PRO A 6 9.06 6.55 9.62
C PRO A 6 7.83 6.36 10.50
N LEU A 7 6.62 6.68 10.01
CA LEU A 7 5.37 6.46 10.74
C LEU A 7 5.07 4.97 10.91
N LEU A 8 5.21 4.17 9.86
CA LEU A 8 5.04 2.71 9.90
C LEU A 8 6.02 2.07 10.90
N LYS A 9 7.29 2.48 10.88
CA LYS A 9 8.29 2.00 11.85
C LYS A 9 7.85 2.26 13.29
N ALA A 10 7.40 3.48 13.58
CA ALA A 10 6.95 3.84 14.93
C ALA A 10 5.72 3.03 15.37
N HIS A 11 4.76 2.81 14.48
CA HIS A 11 3.57 2.01 14.79
C HIS A 11 3.90 0.52 14.96
N ALA A 12 4.76 -0.04 14.09
CA ALA A 12 5.17 -1.43 14.17
C ALA A 12 6.00 -1.74 15.43
N ALA A 13 6.77 -0.77 15.94
CA ALA A 13 7.47 -0.91 17.22
C ALA A 13 6.52 -1.12 18.41
N ILE A 14 5.27 -0.66 18.32
CA ILE A 14 4.25 -0.80 19.38
C ILE A 14 3.37 -2.02 19.13
N HIS A 15 3.05 -2.31 17.86
CA HIS A 15 2.01 -3.27 17.50
C HIS A 15 2.52 -4.56 16.85
N GLY A 16 3.82 -4.66 16.58
CA GLY A 16 4.39 -5.68 15.70
C GLY A 16 4.11 -5.38 14.22
N PRO A 17 4.42 -6.33 13.31
CA PRO A 17 4.14 -6.18 11.88
C PRO A 17 2.66 -5.88 11.61
N LEU A 18 2.40 -4.97 10.67
CA LEU A 18 1.08 -4.44 10.36
C LEU A 18 0.57 -4.98 9.01
N ALA A 19 -0.74 -5.01 8.84
CA ALA A 19 -1.33 -4.98 7.49
C ALA A 19 -1.28 -3.54 6.97
N MET A 20 -1.16 -3.37 5.64
CA MET A 20 -1.23 -2.06 5.00
C MET A 20 -2.40 -2.00 4.01
N VAL A 21 -3.14 -0.91 4.08
CA VAL A 21 -4.13 -0.52 3.05
C VAL A 21 -3.61 0.76 2.42
N GLN A 22 -3.25 0.71 1.15
CA GLN A 22 -2.74 1.87 0.41
C GLN A 22 -3.65 2.21 -0.75
N PHE A 23 -4.14 3.44 -0.77
CA PHE A 23 -4.79 4.05 -1.93
C PHE A 23 -3.76 4.90 -2.65
N ASP A 24 -3.51 4.60 -3.93
CA ASP A 24 -2.43 5.23 -4.70
C ASP A 24 -2.54 4.90 -6.19
N ALA A 25 -2.03 5.76 -7.08
CA ALA A 25 -1.78 5.38 -8.46
C ALA A 25 -0.52 4.48 -8.61
N HIS A 26 0.36 4.52 -7.62
CA HIS A 26 1.70 3.95 -7.61
C HIS A 26 1.86 2.84 -6.56
N GLN A 27 2.60 1.80 -6.92
CA GLN A 27 2.86 0.69 -5.98
C GLN A 27 3.85 1.07 -4.88
N ASP A 28 4.68 2.10 -5.10
CA ASP A 28 5.77 2.50 -4.21
C ASP A 28 6.73 1.35 -3.79
N THR A 29 6.84 0.34 -4.66
CA THR A 29 7.68 -0.85 -4.51
C THR A 29 8.89 -0.86 -5.46
N TRP A 30 9.28 0.29 -6.03
CA TRP A 30 10.44 0.35 -6.92
C TRP A 30 11.73 -0.10 -6.19
N PRO A 31 12.73 -0.61 -6.94
CA PRO A 31 13.99 -1.05 -6.37
C PRO A 31 14.64 0.02 -5.50
N ASP A 32 15.20 -0.46 -4.41
CA ASP A 32 15.78 0.34 -3.34
C ASP A 32 17.14 -0.25 -2.94
N ASP A 33 18.15 0.62 -2.86
CA ASP A 33 19.53 0.28 -2.51
C ASP A 33 19.80 0.40 -0.99
N GLY A 34 18.78 0.76 -0.20
CA GLY A 34 18.87 0.93 1.25
C GLY A 34 19.53 2.26 1.68
N LYS A 35 20.01 3.06 0.73
CA LYS A 35 20.62 4.37 0.99
C LYS A 35 19.72 5.50 0.53
N ARG A 36 19.03 5.32 -0.60
CA ARG A 36 18.09 6.29 -1.13
C ARG A 36 16.89 6.42 -0.21
N ILE A 37 16.39 7.63 -0.07
CA ILE A 37 15.19 7.93 0.68
C ILE A 37 14.23 8.57 -0.32
N ASP A 38 13.24 7.82 -0.79
CA ASP A 38 12.33 8.27 -1.83
C ASP A 38 10.89 7.80 -1.57
N HIS A 39 9.94 8.52 -2.17
CA HIS A 39 8.52 8.25 -2.02
C HIS A 39 8.01 7.02 -2.79
N GLY A 40 8.77 6.49 -3.76
CA GLY A 40 8.34 5.41 -4.65
C GLY A 40 8.91 4.03 -4.33
N SER A 41 9.64 3.88 -3.22
CA SER A 41 10.29 2.62 -2.84
C SER A 41 10.02 2.16 -1.41
N PHE A 42 9.38 3.01 -0.59
CA PHE A 42 9.26 2.76 0.84
C PHE A 42 8.40 1.54 1.18
N VAL A 43 7.42 1.19 0.33
CA VAL A 43 6.58 0.00 0.55
C VAL A 43 7.40 -1.26 0.37
N GLY A 44 8.21 -1.32 -0.70
CA GLY A 44 9.13 -2.43 -0.94
C GLY A 44 10.12 -2.58 0.22
N ARG A 45 10.64 -1.47 0.76
CA ARG A 45 11.48 -1.48 1.97
C ARG A 45 10.71 -1.99 3.19
N ALA A 46 9.47 -1.55 3.41
CA ALA A 46 8.66 -1.97 4.54
C ALA A 46 8.34 -3.48 4.54
N VAL A 47 8.14 -4.08 3.36
CA VAL A 47 7.99 -5.54 3.25
C VAL A 47 9.32 -6.24 3.59
N LYS A 48 10.44 -5.81 2.98
CA LYS A 48 11.76 -6.43 3.21
C LYS A 48 12.22 -6.38 4.67
N GLU A 49 11.87 -5.31 5.38
CA GLU A 49 12.18 -5.15 6.81
C GLU A 49 11.14 -5.80 7.74
N GLY A 50 10.10 -6.46 7.19
CA GLY A 50 9.07 -7.15 7.98
C GLY A 50 8.16 -6.23 8.79
N ILE A 51 8.07 -4.96 8.40
CA ILE A 51 7.21 -3.95 9.06
C ILE A 51 5.76 -4.10 8.61
N ILE A 52 5.55 -4.48 7.36
CA ILE A 52 4.23 -4.85 6.85
C ILE A 52 4.21 -6.31 6.39
N ASP A 53 3.08 -6.98 6.61
CA ASP A 53 2.78 -8.34 6.15
C ASP A 53 2.14 -8.26 4.75
N PRO A 54 2.84 -8.66 3.66
CA PRO A 54 2.29 -8.57 2.31
C PRO A 54 1.05 -9.44 2.10
N ASP A 55 0.95 -10.59 2.79
CA ASP A 55 -0.19 -11.52 2.72
C ASP A 55 -1.46 -10.98 3.37
N ARG A 56 -1.34 -9.89 4.11
CA ARG A 56 -2.45 -9.16 4.75
C ARG A 56 -2.61 -7.74 4.23
N SER A 57 -1.78 -7.33 3.27
CA SER A 57 -1.78 -5.98 2.71
C SER A 57 -2.47 -5.93 1.34
N ILE A 58 -3.00 -4.73 1.02
CA ILE A 58 -3.71 -4.46 -0.22
C ILE A 58 -3.43 -3.03 -0.74
N GLN A 59 -3.29 -2.90 -2.05
CA GLN A 59 -3.18 -1.64 -2.78
C GLN A 59 -4.41 -1.44 -3.67
N ILE A 60 -4.92 -0.21 -3.74
CA ILE A 60 -6.14 0.15 -4.44
C ILE A 60 -5.88 1.35 -5.35
N GLY A 61 -6.31 1.27 -6.61
CA GLY A 61 -6.20 2.37 -7.58
C GLY A 61 -4.94 2.35 -8.45
N ILE A 62 -4.13 1.29 -8.32
CA ILE A 62 -2.84 1.15 -8.99
C ILE A 62 -3.01 1.21 -10.50
N ARG A 63 -2.26 2.11 -11.15
CA ARG A 63 -2.25 2.28 -12.61
C ARG A 63 -0.85 2.56 -13.17
N THR A 64 0.16 2.20 -12.39
CA THR A 64 1.56 2.08 -12.82
C THR A 64 2.09 0.68 -12.47
N HIS A 65 3.26 0.32 -13.02
CA HIS A 65 3.81 -1.02 -12.87
C HIS A 65 5.28 -0.98 -12.41
N ALA A 66 5.49 -1.25 -11.13
CA ALA A 66 6.79 -1.56 -10.56
C ALA A 66 7.13 -3.05 -10.78
N PRO A 67 8.41 -3.43 -10.83
CA PRO A 67 8.81 -4.81 -11.19
C PRO A 67 8.35 -5.90 -10.21
N ASP A 68 8.08 -5.55 -8.95
CA ASP A 68 7.70 -6.51 -7.91
C ASP A 68 6.54 -5.96 -7.06
N THR A 69 5.57 -6.83 -6.78
CA THR A 69 4.42 -6.56 -5.90
C THR A 69 4.71 -6.97 -4.46
N PHE A 70 5.77 -7.74 -4.24
CA PHE A 70 6.13 -8.37 -2.97
C PHE A 70 5.01 -9.25 -2.38
N GLY A 71 4.06 -9.70 -3.20
CA GLY A 71 2.90 -10.49 -2.76
C GLY A 71 1.73 -9.66 -2.21
N ILE A 72 1.81 -8.33 -2.25
CA ILE A 72 0.70 -7.45 -1.87
C ILE A 72 -0.44 -7.60 -2.89
N LYS A 73 -1.68 -7.74 -2.40
CA LYS A 73 -2.86 -7.81 -3.28
C LYS A 73 -3.08 -6.45 -3.94
N ILE A 74 -3.35 -6.42 -5.24
CA ILE A 74 -3.62 -5.19 -5.98
C ILE A 74 -5.05 -5.23 -6.51
N LEU A 75 -5.78 -4.13 -6.33
CA LEU A 75 -6.96 -3.77 -7.11
C LEU A 75 -6.52 -2.65 -8.06
N TYR A 76 -6.37 -2.97 -9.33
CA TYR A 76 -5.92 -2.01 -10.33
C TYR A 76 -7.00 -0.95 -10.59
N GLY A 77 -6.58 0.24 -11.03
CA GLY A 77 -7.49 1.37 -11.27
C GLY A 77 -8.67 1.02 -12.19
N HIS A 78 -8.40 0.31 -13.28
CA HIS A 78 -9.44 -0.14 -14.21
C HIS A 78 -10.43 -1.16 -13.61
N GLU A 79 -10.00 -1.95 -12.60
CA GLU A 79 -10.91 -2.85 -11.87
C GLU A 79 -11.77 -2.03 -10.89
N VAL A 80 -11.14 -1.08 -10.20
CA VAL A 80 -11.78 -0.19 -9.21
C VAL A 80 -12.88 0.65 -9.85
N GLU A 81 -12.71 1.10 -11.09
CA GLU A 81 -13.73 1.84 -11.86
C GLU A 81 -15.04 1.06 -12.07
N GLU A 82 -14.95 -0.27 -12.14
CA GLU A 82 -16.09 -1.18 -12.33
C GLU A 82 -16.66 -1.70 -10.99
N MET A 83 -16.02 -1.38 -9.86
CA MET A 83 -16.41 -1.82 -8.53
C MET A 83 -17.26 -0.79 -7.80
N ARG A 84 -18.16 -1.26 -6.95
CA ARG A 84 -18.82 -0.38 -5.98
C ARG A 84 -17.86 -0.14 -4.81
N ALA A 85 -17.97 1.01 -4.15
CA ALA A 85 -17.21 1.30 -2.93
C ALA A 85 -17.39 0.22 -1.83
N SER A 86 -18.57 -0.41 -1.76
CA SER A 86 -18.83 -1.54 -0.88
C SER A 86 -17.94 -2.75 -1.18
N ASP A 87 -17.72 -3.05 -2.46
CA ASP A 87 -16.96 -4.22 -2.89
C ASP A 87 -15.48 -4.03 -2.59
N ILE A 88 -14.97 -2.81 -2.76
CA ILE A 88 -13.60 -2.42 -2.36
C ILE A 88 -13.45 -2.56 -0.86
N ALA A 89 -14.40 -2.05 -0.07
CA ALA A 89 -14.38 -2.17 1.39
C ALA A 89 -14.40 -3.65 1.84
N TYR A 90 -15.21 -4.50 1.22
CA TYR A 90 -15.20 -5.94 1.48
C TYR A 90 -13.85 -6.58 1.15
N ALA A 91 -13.26 -6.25 0.00
CA ALA A 91 -11.94 -6.76 -0.38
C ALA A 91 -10.83 -6.35 0.60
N ILE A 92 -10.90 -5.13 1.15
CA ILE A 92 -9.98 -4.64 2.19
C ILE A 92 -10.16 -5.44 3.49
N VAL A 93 -11.39 -5.59 3.97
CA VAL A 93 -11.68 -6.31 5.22
C VAL A 93 -11.28 -7.79 5.11
N ASP A 94 -11.60 -8.44 3.99
CA ASP A 94 -11.23 -9.82 3.70
C ASP A 94 -9.71 -10.02 3.68
N ARG A 95 -8.98 -9.14 2.97
CA ARG A 95 -7.52 -9.25 2.86
C ARG A 95 -6.81 -8.99 4.19
N THR A 96 -7.23 -7.96 4.93
CA THR A 96 -6.61 -7.60 6.21
C THR A 96 -6.92 -8.60 7.32
N GLY A 97 -8.05 -9.31 7.24
CA GLY A 97 -8.40 -10.41 8.13
C GLY A 97 -8.42 -10.03 9.62
N GLY A 98 -8.78 -8.77 9.93
CA GLY A 98 -8.81 -8.25 11.31
C GLY A 98 -7.45 -7.94 11.94
N ARG A 99 -6.34 -8.00 11.17
CA ARG A 99 -5.01 -7.59 11.65
C ARG A 99 -4.97 -6.09 11.95
N LYS A 100 -4.04 -5.68 12.83
CA LYS A 100 -3.72 -4.27 13.04
C LYS A 100 -3.26 -3.68 11.71
N THR A 101 -3.97 -2.65 11.25
CA THR A 101 -3.85 -2.15 9.88
C THR A 101 -3.50 -0.67 9.90
N TYR A 102 -2.51 -0.28 9.09
CA TYR A 102 -2.21 1.11 8.79
C TYR A 102 -2.81 1.46 7.42
N LEU A 103 -3.60 2.53 7.37
CA LEU A 103 -4.16 3.06 6.13
C LEU A 103 -3.38 4.29 5.70
N THR A 104 -2.98 4.31 4.44
CA THR A 104 -2.31 5.46 3.81
C THR A 104 -3.01 5.80 2.50
N PHE A 105 -3.15 7.08 2.19
CA PHE A 105 -3.89 7.57 1.03
C PHE A 105 -3.03 8.60 0.31
N ASP A 106 -2.50 8.26 -0.85
CA ASP A 106 -1.98 9.26 -1.79
C ASP A 106 -3.14 9.85 -2.57
N ILE A 107 -3.16 11.17 -2.69
CA ILE A 107 -4.28 11.87 -3.32
C ILE A 107 -4.33 11.57 -4.82
N ASP A 108 -3.19 11.24 -5.42
CA ASP A 108 -3.10 10.83 -6.81
C ASP A 108 -3.77 9.47 -7.07
N CYS A 109 -4.27 8.77 -6.04
CA CYS A 109 -5.19 7.66 -6.24
C CYS A 109 -6.41 8.08 -7.06
N LEU A 110 -6.88 9.32 -6.88
CA LEU A 110 -8.00 9.88 -7.62
C LEU A 110 -7.59 10.19 -9.07
N ASP A 111 -8.57 10.20 -9.98
CA ASP A 111 -8.33 10.64 -11.35
C ASP A 111 -7.90 12.12 -11.39
N PRO A 112 -6.99 12.52 -12.30
CA PRO A 112 -6.50 13.90 -12.40
C PRO A 112 -7.58 14.98 -12.61
N ALA A 113 -8.78 14.61 -13.08
CA ALA A 113 -9.90 15.54 -13.13
C ALA A 113 -10.38 15.97 -11.72
N PHE A 114 -10.01 15.22 -10.68
CA PHE A 114 -10.39 15.44 -9.29
C PHE A 114 -9.22 15.83 -8.39
N ALA A 115 -7.99 15.34 -8.65
CA ALA A 115 -6.78 15.72 -7.90
C ALA A 115 -5.49 15.57 -8.71
#